data_AF-R0MEF5-F1
#
_entry.id   AF-R0MEF5-F1
#
_cell.length_a   1.000
_cell.length_b   1.000
_cell.length_c   1.000
_cell.angle_alpha   90.00
_cell.angle_beta   90.00
_cell.angle_gamma   90.00
#
_symmetry.space_group_name_H-M   'P 1'
#
loop_
_entity.id
_entity.type
_entity.pdbx_description
1 polymer ?
#
loop_
_entity_poly.entity_id
_entity_poly.type
_entity_poly.pdbx_seq_one_letter_code
_entity_poly.pdbx_strand_id
1 'polypeptide(L)'
;MKQKINIYNLDGNTVKDTVEMPDVMTIEVRPDIIETVHSLERLNLRQPYAVSKYAGMQHSAASWGTGRAMARCPRVAGSGTRRAGQGAFANFCRKGRMAHPTKTTRRWCRKVNLNLRRIAIAMAVAASSKPSFVQARGHKVDNVKMIPLIVSDEVMSLTKTKDAFELIQNFGLEDEVNKVKDSKLSGLVKER
;
A
#
# COMPACT_ATOMS: atom_id res chain seq x y z
N MET A 1 0.95 32.42 -21.35
CA MET A 1 -0.38 32.03 -21.87
C MET A 1 -0.66 30.61 -21.36
N LYS A 2 -1.77 30.38 -20.65
CA LYS A 2 -2.08 29.05 -20.11
C LYS A 2 -2.45 28.11 -21.26
N GLN A 3 -1.97 26.87 -21.21
CA GLN A 3 -2.31 25.85 -22.21
C GLN A 3 -3.81 25.57 -22.13
N LYS A 4 -4.49 25.49 -23.28
CA LYS A 4 -5.90 25.08 -23.35
C LYS A 4 -6.01 23.55 -23.42
N ILE A 5 -7.00 23.01 -22.75
CA ILE A 5 -7.32 21.57 -22.68
C ILE A 5 -8.71 21.37 -23.27
N ASN A 6 -8.87 20.31 -24.06
CA ASN A 6 -10.14 19.97 -24.70
C ASN A 6 -11.02 19.16 -23.74
N ILE A 7 -12.32 19.47 -23.75
CA ILE A 7 -13.37 18.64 -23.14
C ILE A 7 -13.99 17.78 -24.23
N TYR A 8 -13.95 16.46 -24.07
CA TYR A 8 -14.52 15.51 -25.03
C TYR A 8 -15.93 15.06 -24.64
N ASN A 9 -16.79 14.80 -25.62
CA ASN A 9 -18.06 14.11 -25.38
C ASN A 9 -17.86 12.59 -25.22
N LEU A 10 -18.94 11.88 -24.90
CA LEU A 10 -18.96 10.43 -24.64
C LEU A 10 -18.49 9.58 -25.84
N ASP A 11 -18.61 10.10 -27.06
CA ASP A 11 -18.17 9.43 -28.29
C ASP A 11 -16.64 9.36 -28.42
N GLY A 12 -15.90 10.08 -27.56
CA GLY A 12 -14.44 10.14 -27.57
C GLY A 12 -13.84 11.02 -28.67
N ASN A 13 -14.60 11.40 -29.70
CA ASN A 13 -14.11 12.16 -30.86
C ASN A 13 -14.41 13.66 -30.84
N THR A 14 -15.62 14.03 -30.42
CA THR A 14 -16.10 15.41 -30.52
C THR A 14 -15.62 16.24 -29.32
N VAL A 15 -15.10 17.44 -29.61
CA VAL A 15 -14.70 18.43 -28.60
C VAL A 15 -15.90 19.32 -28.29
N LYS A 16 -16.37 19.31 -27.04
CA LYS A 16 -17.49 20.11 -26.56
C LYS A 16 -17.09 21.55 -26.30
N ASP A 17 -15.98 21.73 -25.60
CA ASP A 17 -15.46 23.03 -25.18
C ASP A 17 -13.96 22.94 -24.86
N THR A 18 -13.31 24.08 -24.61
CA THR A 18 -11.91 24.15 -24.19
C THR A 18 -11.77 24.97 -22.92
N VAL A 19 -10.99 24.47 -21.97
CA VAL A 19 -10.74 25.13 -20.68
C VAL A 19 -9.25 25.38 -20.49
N GLU A 20 -8.90 26.45 -19.80
CA GLU A 20 -7.50 26.72 -19.45
C GLU A 20 -6.97 25.72 -18.42
N MET A 21 -5.72 25.29 -18.58
CA MET A 21 -5.07 24.40 -17.63
C MET A 21 -5.03 25.04 -16.22
N PRO A 22 -5.58 24.36 -15.20
CA PRO A 22 -5.52 24.86 -13.84
C PRO A 22 -4.08 25.01 -13.35
N ASP A 23 -3.83 26.02 -12.52
CA ASP A 23 -2.48 26.32 -12.00
C ASP A 23 -1.89 25.18 -11.16
N VAL A 24 -2.73 24.31 -10.60
CA VAL A 24 -2.27 23.13 -9.85
C VAL A 24 -1.52 22.14 -10.75
N MET A 25 -1.85 22.07 -12.05
CA MET A 25 -1.26 21.11 -12.98
C MET A 25 0.09 21.55 -13.54
N THR A 26 0.49 22.80 -13.34
CA THR A 26 1.75 23.37 -13.83
C THR A 26 2.85 23.40 -12.76
N ILE A 27 2.54 23.00 -11.52
CA ILE A 27 3.47 22.97 -10.39
C ILE A 27 4.64 22.00 -10.68
N GLU A 28 5.83 22.36 -10.20
CA GLU A 28 7.00 21.49 -10.25
C GLU A 28 6.81 20.24 -9.37
N VAL A 29 7.13 19.08 -9.93
CA VAL A 29 6.92 17.79 -9.25
C VAL A 29 8.17 17.43 -8.47
N ARG A 30 8.07 17.43 -7.14
CA ARG A 30 9.13 16.98 -6.24
C ARG A 30 8.86 15.55 -5.71
N PRO A 31 9.56 14.52 -6.21
CA PRO A 31 9.28 13.13 -5.85
C PRO A 31 9.62 12.82 -4.38
N ASP A 32 10.62 13.48 -3.80
CA ASP A 32 11.04 13.31 -2.40
C ASP A 32 9.91 13.64 -1.41
N ILE A 33 9.20 14.75 -1.64
CA ILE A 33 8.07 15.15 -0.79
C ILE A 33 6.90 14.17 -0.96
N ILE A 34 6.62 13.74 -2.19
CA ILE A 34 5.53 12.79 -2.46
C ILE A 34 5.81 11.45 -1.78
N GLU A 35 7.02 10.92 -1.91
CA GLU A 35 7.42 9.63 -1.35
C GLU A 35 7.40 9.61 0.18
N THR A 36 7.92 10.68 0.81
CA THR A 36 7.92 10.80 2.27
C THR A 36 6.50 10.86 2.82
N VAL A 37 5.62 11.68 2.22
CA VAL A 37 4.21 11.78 2.63
C VAL A 37 3.48 10.46 2.38
N HIS A 38 3.67 9.83 1.21
CA HIS A 38 3.06 8.55 0.87
C HIS A 38 3.43 7.46 1.87
N SER A 39 4.73 7.33 2.17
CA SER A 39 5.23 6.34 3.12
C SER A 39 4.65 6.53 4.52
N LEU A 40 4.51 7.77 4.99
CA LEU A 40 3.97 8.06 6.31
C LEU A 40 2.46 7.82 6.39
N GLU A 41 1.70 8.27 5.37
CA GLU A 41 0.25 8.08 5.33
C GLU A 41 -0.13 6.60 5.19
N ARG A 42 0.63 5.82 4.42
CA ARG A 42 0.41 4.37 4.28
C ARG A 42 0.46 3.64 5.64
N LEU A 43 1.25 4.13 6.59
CA LEU A 43 1.35 3.53 7.92
C LEU A 43 0.08 3.71 8.76
N ASN A 44 -0.78 4.69 8.44
CA ASN A 44 -1.98 5.02 9.20
C ASN A 44 -3.12 3.99 9.01
N LEU A 45 -3.07 3.17 7.96
CA LEU A 45 -4.08 2.13 7.68
C LEU A 45 -3.75 0.77 8.32
N ARG A 46 -2.67 0.68 9.10
CA ARG A 46 -2.19 -0.59 9.65
C ARG A 46 -2.93 -0.97 10.93
N GLN A 47 -3.22 -2.26 11.07
CA GLN A 47 -3.76 -2.81 12.31
C GLN A 47 -2.65 -3.25 13.28
N PRO A 48 -2.81 -3.03 14.60
CA PRO A 48 -1.83 -3.44 15.58
C PRO A 48 -1.77 -4.96 15.69
N TYR A 49 -0.55 -5.50 15.80
CA TYR A 49 -0.33 -6.93 16.07
C TYR A 49 0.58 -7.10 17.29
N ALA A 50 0.32 -8.16 18.06
CA ALA A 50 1.11 -8.51 19.23
C ALA A 50 1.00 -10.02 19.53
N VAL A 51 2.04 -10.58 20.16
CA VAL A 51 1.98 -11.91 20.75
C VAL A 51 1.21 -11.88 22.08
N SER A 52 0.61 -13.00 22.49
CA SER A 52 -0.03 -13.10 23.80
C SER A 52 0.97 -12.83 24.94
N LYS A 53 0.53 -12.06 25.94
CA LYS A 53 1.33 -11.71 27.13
C LYS A 53 1.83 -12.94 27.89
N TYR A 54 1.07 -14.03 27.87
CA TYR A 54 1.37 -15.26 28.60
C TYR A 54 2.11 -16.31 27.77
N ALA A 55 2.34 -16.06 26.48
CA ALA A 55 3.02 -17.00 25.59
C ALA A 55 4.42 -17.36 26.12
N GLY A 56 4.68 -18.65 26.29
CA GLY A 56 5.97 -19.17 26.80
C GLY A 56 6.23 -18.93 28.29
N MET A 57 5.26 -18.40 29.04
CA MET A 57 5.36 -18.09 30.48
C MET A 57 4.37 -18.87 31.38
N GLN A 58 3.59 -19.80 30.81
CA GLN A 58 2.60 -20.62 31.54
C GLN A 58 3.21 -21.88 32.17
N HIS A 59 4.40 -21.77 32.76
CA HIS A 59 5.10 -22.87 33.42
C HIS A 59 5.53 -22.45 34.82
N SER A 60 5.66 -23.38 35.76
CA SER A 60 6.26 -23.15 37.10
C SER A 60 7.77 -23.45 37.10
N ALA A 61 8.47 -23.09 36.02
CA ALA A 61 9.86 -23.46 35.82
C ALA A 61 10.83 -22.67 36.72
N ALA A 62 11.84 -23.34 37.26
CA ALA A 62 12.90 -22.72 38.07
C ALA A 62 14.27 -23.24 37.65
N SER A 63 15.33 -22.46 37.88
CA SER A 63 16.70 -22.95 37.65
C SER A 63 17.07 -23.99 38.71
N TRP A 64 17.78 -25.03 38.31
CA TRP A 64 18.31 -26.04 39.22
C TRP A 64 19.68 -25.67 39.81
N GLY A 65 20.22 -24.50 39.47
CA GLY A 65 21.54 -24.06 39.94
C GLY A 65 22.70 -24.84 39.31
N THR A 66 23.84 -24.84 39.97
CA THR A 66 25.07 -25.56 39.58
C THR A 66 25.12 -26.96 40.18
N GLY A 67 26.15 -27.75 39.83
CA GLY A 67 26.40 -29.05 40.48
C GLY A 67 25.60 -30.25 39.95
N ARG A 68 24.91 -30.09 38.81
CA ARG A 68 24.08 -31.16 38.18
C ARG A 68 24.47 -31.49 36.74
N ALA A 69 25.69 -31.14 36.32
CA ALA A 69 26.19 -31.32 34.95
C ALA A 69 25.23 -30.80 33.85
N MET A 70 24.52 -29.71 34.11
CA MET A 70 23.51 -29.11 33.22
C MET A 70 23.61 -27.58 33.22
N ALA A 71 23.18 -26.96 32.12
CA ALA A 71 23.08 -25.51 32.02
C ALA A 71 22.03 -24.91 32.99
N ARG A 72 22.28 -23.68 33.44
CA ARG A 72 21.50 -22.95 34.48
C ARG A 72 20.14 -22.39 34.00
N CYS A 73 19.70 -22.70 32.78
CA CYS A 73 18.40 -22.24 32.26
C CYS A 73 17.24 -22.81 33.11
N PRO A 74 16.16 -22.03 33.37
CA PRO A 74 14.98 -22.55 34.06
C PRO A 74 14.43 -23.82 33.40
N ARG A 75 14.12 -24.82 34.23
CA ARG A 75 13.59 -26.12 33.79
C ARG A 75 12.16 -26.31 34.28
N VAL A 76 11.30 -26.92 33.47
CA VAL A 76 9.91 -27.24 33.82
C VAL A 76 9.89 -28.23 34.99
N ALA A 77 9.12 -27.91 36.05
CA ALA A 77 8.97 -28.74 37.24
C ALA A 77 8.11 -30.00 36.98
N GLY A 78 8.10 -30.92 37.96
CA GLY A 78 7.36 -32.17 37.91
C GLY A 78 8.15 -33.34 37.30
N SER A 79 7.47 -34.47 37.12
CA SER A 79 7.99 -35.73 36.57
C SER A 79 6.91 -36.45 35.75
N GLY A 80 7.21 -37.59 35.14
CA GLY A 80 6.21 -38.44 34.45
C GLY A 80 5.75 -37.95 33.07
N THR A 81 6.20 -36.78 32.60
CA THR A 81 5.93 -36.30 31.24
C THR A 81 7.22 -36.05 30.47
N ARG A 82 7.19 -36.19 29.14
CA ARG A 82 8.35 -35.87 28.28
C ARG A 82 8.81 -34.40 28.38
N ARG A 83 7.97 -33.50 28.92
CA ARG A 83 8.25 -32.07 29.06
C ARG A 83 8.98 -31.72 30.37
N ALA A 84 8.84 -32.53 31.42
CA ALA A 84 9.52 -32.33 32.69
C ALA A 84 11.05 -32.27 32.52
N GLY A 85 11.72 -31.35 33.20
CA GLY A 85 13.19 -31.17 33.12
C GLY A 85 13.70 -30.47 31.85
N GLN A 86 12.85 -30.14 30.87
CA GLN A 86 13.25 -29.37 29.69
C GLN A 86 13.37 -27.86 29.99
N GLY A 87 14.16 -27.14 29.19
CA GLY A 87 14.30 -25.69 29.26
C GLY A 87 13.01 -24.91 28.96
N ALA A 88 12.79 -23.82 29.68
CA ALA A 88 11.63 -22.94 29.57
C ALA A 88 12.01 -21.45 29.73
N PHE A 89 11.04 -20.56 29.51
CA PHE A 89 11.09 -19.10 29.69
C PHE A 89 12.05 -18.30 28.78
N ALA A 90 13.23 -18.84 28.46
CA ALA A 90 14.22 -18.16 27.63
C ALA A 90 13.87 -18.18 26.14
N ASN A 91 14.37 -17.19 25.40
CA ASN A 91 14.20 -17.06 23.95
C ASN A 91 14.91 -18.16 23.14
N PHE A 92 16.02 -18.69 23.65
CA PHE A 92 16.72 -19.82 23.05
C PHE A 92 16.09 -21.18 23.40
N CYS A 93 15.08 -21.22 24.27
CA CYS A 93 14.39 -22.44 24.62
C CYS A 93 13.19 -22.70 23.71
N ARG A 94 13.04 -23.95 23.26
CA ARG A 94 11.83 -24.40 22.55
C ARG A 94 10.58 -24.21 23.44
N LYS A 95 9.51 -23.64 22.87
CA LYS A 95 8.28 -23.23 23.59
C LYS A 95 8.54 -22.20 24.72
N GLY A 96 9.69 -21.53 24.72
CA GLY A 96 10.00 -20.41 25.61
C GLY A 96 9.41 -19.10 25.11
N ARG A 97 9.57 -18.03 25.90
CA ARG A 97 9.11 -16.68 25.51
C ARG A 97 10.15 -16.02 24.62
N MET A 98 9.70 -15.39 23.54
CA MET A 98 10.54 -14.49 22.73
C MET A 98 11.09 -13.33 23.59
N ALA A 99 12.37 -12.97 23.39
CA ALA A 99 12.92 -11.76 23.99
C ALA A 99 12.33 -10.52 23.29
N HIS A 100 11.98 -9.49 24.07
CA HIS A 100 11.24 -8.30 23.59
C HIS A 100 9.95 -8.63 22.82
N PRO A 101 8.94 -9.24 23.47
CA PRO A 101 7.66 -9.55 22.85
C PRO A 101 7.04 -8.33 22.14
N THR A 102 6.40 -8.55 20.99
CA THR A 102 5.66 -7.50 20.28
C THR A 102 4.52 -6.99 21.14
N LYS A 103 4.29 -5.68 21.11
CA LYS A 103 3.27 -4.99 21.90
C LYS A 103 2.37 -4.14 21.01
N THR A 104 1.10 -4.05 21.39
CA THR A 104 0.13 -3.16 20.74
C THR A 104 0.45 -1.68 20.98
N THR A 105 1.17 -1.35 22.06
CA THR A 105 1.58 0.03 22.40
C THR A 105 2.62 0.65 21.46
N ARG A 106 3.07 -0.08 20.43
CA ARG A 106 3.91 0.48 19.37
C ARG A 106 3.21 1.67 18.72
N ARG A 107 3.95 2.70 18.30
CA ARG A 107 3.40 3.79 17.49
C ARG A 107 3.15 3.29 16.05
N TRP A 108 1.89 3.02 15.73
CA TRP A 108 1.46 2.55 14.40
C TRP A 108 1.28 3.71 13.42
N CYS A 109 0.60 4.77 13.86
CA CYS A 109 0.26 5.92 13.04
C CYS A 109 1.34 7.02 13.08
N ARG A 110 1.48 7.73 11.96
CA ARG A 110 2.39 8.86 11.79
C ARG A 110 1.59 10.12 11.48
N LYS A 111 1.96 11.20 12.16
CA LYS A 111 1.37 12.53 11.92
C LYS A 111 2.19 13.20 10.82
N VAL A 112 1.50 13.73 9.83
CA VAL A 112 2.08 14.54 8.75
C VAL A 112 1.47 15.94 8.84
N ASN A 113 2.28 16.97 8.57
CA ASN A 113 1.80 18.35 8.56
C ASN A 113 0.75 18.54 7.47
N LEU A 114 -0.34 19.25 7.81
CA LEU A 114 -1.46 19.45 6.88
C LEU A 114 -1.03 20.13 5.57
N ASN A 115 -0.19 21.16 5.67
CA ASN A 115 0.34 21.85 4.49
C ASN A 115 1.21 20.95 3.63
N LEU A 116 2.05 20.11 4.24
CA LEU A 116 2.91 19.17 3.50
C LEU A 116 2.06 18.13 2.74
N ARG A 117 0.98 17.64 3.35
CA ARG A 117 0.01 16.77 2.67
C ARG A 117 -0.63 17.45 1.46
N ARG A 118 -1.06 18.70 1.62
CA ARG A 118 -1.67 19.49 0.52
C ARG A 118 -0.69 19.71 -0.63
N ILE A 119 0.56 20.05 -0.32
CA ILE A 119 1.63 20.23 -1.31
C ILE A 119 1.89 18.92 -2.06
N ALA A 120 2.00 17.78 -1.35
CA ALA A 120 2.19 16.48 -1.98
C ALA A 120 1.03 16.10 -2.91
N ILE A 121 -0.21 16.38 -2.52
CA ILE A 121 -1.40 16.15 -3.36
C ILE A 121 -1.35 17.03 -4.62
N ALA A 122 -1.05 18.32 -4.47
CA ALA A 122 -0.95 19.24 -5.61
C ALA A 122 0.10 18.77 -6.63
N MET A 123 1.27 18.36 -6.16
CA MET A 123 2.33 17.82 -7.03
C MET A 123 1.97 16.46 -7.65
N ALA A 124 1.23 15.59 -6.94
CA ALA A 124 0.75 14.34 -7.50
C ALA A 124 -0.29 14.57 -8.62
N VAL A 125 -1.16 15.57 -8.46
CA VAL A 125 -2.09 16.01 -9.51
C VAL A 125 -1.31 16.55 -10.71
N ALA A 126 -0.30 17.40 -10.49
CA ALA A 126 0.59 17.88 -11.56
C ALA A 126 1.39 16.76 -12.25
N ALA A 127 1.70 15.65 -11.56
CA ALA A 127 2.35 14.51 -12.20
C ALA A 127 1.40 13.76 -13.16
N SER A 128 0.10 13.73 -12.85
CA SER A 128 -0.90 13.07 -13.70
C SER A 128 -1.16 13.79 -15.04
N SER A 129 -0.89 15.10 -15.12
CA SER A 129 -1.00 15.87 -16.38
C SER A 129 0.18 15.67 -17.33
N LYS A 130 1.27 15.04 -16.88
CA LYS A 130 2.51 14.87 -17.67
C LYS A 130 2.57 13.46 -18.27
N PRO A 131 2.49 13.29 -19.61
CA PRO A 131 2.50 11.98 -20.26
C PRO A 131 3.72 11.12 -19.91
N SER A 132 4.90 11.73 -19.77
CA SER A 132 6.14 11.03 -19.43
C SER A 132 6.08 10.32 -18.08
N PHE A 133 5.51 10.94 -17.05
CA PHE A 133 5.34 10.31 -15.74
C PHE A 133 4.30 9.17 -15.78
N VAL A 134 3.23 9.34 -16.57
CA VAL A 134 2.16 8.35 -16.72
C VAL A 134 2.68 7.09 -17.44
N GLN A 135 3.40 7.27 -18.55
CA GLN A 135 4.06 6.18 -19.27
C GLN A 135 5.15 5.51 -18.43
N ALA A 136 5.98 6.28 -17.72
CA ALA A 136 7.05 5.73 -16.87
C ALA A 136 6.51 4.88 -15.70
N ARG A 137 5.31 5.18 -15.19
CA ARG A 137 4.62 4.32 -14.21
C ARG A 137 4.16 2.99 -14.80
N GLY A 138 4.11 2.89 -16.13
CA GLY A 138 3.75 1.71 -16.89
C GLY A 138 2.33 1.75 -17.46
N HIS A 139 1.59 2.86 -17.37
CA HIS A 139 0.27 2.98 -17.98
C HIS A 139 0.39 2.99 -19.51
N LYS A 140 -0.46 2.23 -20.21
CA LYS A 140 -0.53 2.22 -21.68
C LYS A 140 -1.41 3.39 -22.14
N VAL A 141 -0.78 4.48 -22.57
CA VAL A 141 -1.49 5.72 -22.96
C VAL A 141 -1.17 6.18 -24.38
N ASP A 142 -0.58 5.31 -25.20
CA ASP A 142 -0.10 5.67 -26.54
C ASP A 142 -1.27 6.02 -27.50
N ASN A 143 -2.43 5.39 -27.29
CA ASN A 143 -3.64 5.60 -28.08
C ASN A 143 -4.55 6.71 -27.52
N VAL A 144 -4.18 7.32 -26.39
CA VAL A 144 -4.98 8.36 -25.73
C VAL A 144 -4.69 9.72 -26.39
N LYS A 145 -5.75 10.44 -26.75
CA LYS A 145 -5.65 11.69 -27.52
C LYS A 145 -4.88 12.80 -26.82
N MET A 146 -5.14 12.98 -25.53
CA MET A 146 -4.57 14.06 -24.74
C MET A 146 -4.57 13.68 -23.26
N ILE A 147 -3.50 14.08 -22.55
CA ILE A 147 -3.39 14.04 -21.09
C ILE A 147 -3.18 15.48 -20.62
N PRO A 148 -3.91 15.97 -19.60
CA PRO A 148 -5.00 15.29 -18.88
C PRO A 148 -6.25 15.09 -19.76
N LEU A 149 -6.90 13.92 -19.64
CA LEU A 149 -8.13 13.60 -20.35
C LEU A 149 -9.33 14.18 -19.58
N ILE A 150 -10.12 15.05 -20.22
CA ILE A 150 -11.32 15.64 -19.65
C ILE A 150 -12.53 15.23 -20.50
N VAL A 151 -13.57 14.74 -19.83
CA VAL A 151 -14.82 14.29 -20.46
C VAL A 151 -15.97 15.15 -19.94
N SER A 152 -17.03 15.29 -20.74
CA SER A 152 -18.24 16.04 -20.39
C SER A 152 -18.93 15.48 -19.13
N ASP A 153 -19.62 16.34 -18.39
CA ASP A 153 -20.37 15.98 -17.17
C ASP A 153 -21.48 14.94 -17.41
N GLU A 154 -21.87 14.72 -18.67
CA GLU A 154 -22.84 13.71 -19.08
C GLU A 154 -22.42 12.30 -18.66
N VAL A 155 -21.12 12.05 -18.42
CA VAL A 155 -20.61 10.78 -17.87
C VAL A 155 -21.30 10.38 -16.57
N MET A 156 -21.70 11.36 -15.74
CA MET A 156 -22.38 11.10 -14.47
C MET A 156 -23.77 10.45 -14.64
N SER A 157 -24.37 10.56 -15.82
CA SER A 157 -25.70 9.99 -16.12
C SER A 157 -25.66 8.51 -16.50
N LEU A 158 -24.48 7.95 -16.77
CA LEU A 158 -24.32 6.54 -17.15
C LEU A 158 -24.68 5.62 -15.99
N THR A 159 -25.64 4.72 -16.21
CA THR A 159 -26.13 3.79 -15.17
C THR A 159 -25.62 2.37 -15.36
N LYS A 160 -25.40 1.93 -16.60
CA LYS A 160 -24.95 0.57 -16.91
C LYS A 160 -23.45 0.52 -17.07
N THR A 161 -22.84 -0.52 -16.51
CA THR A 161 -21.39 -0.77 -16.62
C THR A 161 -20.95 -1.07 -18.05
N LYS A 162 -21.85 -1.64 -18.87
CA LYS A 162 -21.60 -1.86 -20.30
C LYS A 162 -21.34 -0.53 -21.01
N ASP A 163 -22.22 0.43 -20.82
CA ASP A 163 -22.13 1.77 -21.44
C ASP A 163 -20.88 2.51 -20.94
N ALA A 164 -20.52 2.36 -19.66
CA ALA A 164 -19.27 2.90 -19.12
C ALA A 164 -18.00 2.23 -19.70
N PHE A 165 -18.06 0.94 -20.01
CA PHE A 165 -16.95 0.22 -20.64
C PHE A 165 -16.78 0.64 -22.11
N GLU A 166 -17.89 0.81 -22.84
CA GLU A 166 -17.89 1.34 -24.22
C GLU A 166 -17.24 2.74 -24.26
N LEU A 167 -17.53 3.61 -23.28
CA LEU A 167 -16.87 4.91 -23.15
C LEU A 167 -15.34 4.78 -23.00
N ILE A 168 -14.85 3.88 -22.15
CA ILE A 168 -13.41 3.66 -21.95
C ILE A 168 -12.75 3.17 -23.26
N GLN A 169 -13.44 2.31 -24.02
CA GLN A 169 -12.98 1.86 -25.34
C GLN A 169 -12.90 3.03 -26.33
N ASN A 170 -13.90 3.91 -26.38
CA ASN A 170 -13.92 5.09 -27.25
C ASN A 170 -12.73 6.03 -27.00
N PHE A 171 -12.21 6.08 -25.77
CA PHE A 171 -11.03 6.88 -25.40
C PHE A 171 -9.68 6.16 -25.61
N GLY A 172 -9.67 4.96 -26.19
CA GLY A 172 -8.44 4.22 -26.46
C GLY A 172 -7.77 3.62 -25.23
N LEU A 173 -8.51 3.43 -24.13
CA LEU A 173 -8.00 2.92 -22.85
C LEU A 173 -8.20 1.39 -22.68
N GLU A 174 -8.67 0.71 -23.72
CA GLU A 174 -8.91 -0.74 -23.70
C GLU A 174 -7.64 -1.55 -23.35
N ASP A 175 -6.49 -1.14 -23.88
CA ASP A 175 -5.21 -1.78 -23.61
C ASP A 175 -4.80 -1.73 -22.12
N GLU A 176 -5.13 -0.63 -21.43
CA GLU A 176 -4.87 -0.49 -20.00
C GLU A 176 -5.82 -1.38 -19.18
N VAL A 177 -7.09 -1.49 -19.58
CA VAL A 177 -8.04 -2.40 -18.92
C VAL A 177 -7.61 -3.85 -19.08
N ASN A 178 -7.24 -4.26 -20.29
CA ASN A 178 -6.77 -5.62 -20.57
C ASN A 178 -5.49 -5.93 -19.79
N LYS A 179 -4.53 -5.01 -19.74
CA LYS A 179 -3.33 -5.14 -18.90
C LYS A 179 -3.67 -5.40 -17.42
N VAL A 180 -4.62 -4.67 -16.85
CA VAL A 180 -5.04 -4.86 -15.45
C VAL A 180 -5.73 -6.22 -15.28
N LYS A 181 -6.61 -6.60 -16.21
CA LYS A 181 -7.30 -7.90 -16.20
C LYS A 181 -6.31 -9.07 -16.19
N ASP A 182 -5.29 -9.00 -17.04
CA ASP A 182 -4.29 -10.06 -17.20
C ASP A 182 -3.27 -10.09 -16.06
N SER A 183 -3.06 -8.97 -15.36
CA SER A 183 -2.11 -8.87 -14.24
C SER A 183 -2.45 -9.80 -13.06
N LYS A 184 -3.71 -10.20 -12.91
CA LYS A 184 -4.12 -11.15 -11.85
C LYS A 184 -3.54 -12.55 -12.09
N LEU A 185 -3.35 -12.95 -13.34
CA LEU A 185 -2.84 -14.28 -13.72
C LEU A 185 -1.33 -14.40 -13.46
N SER A 186 -0.57 -13.31 -13.61
CA SER A 186 0.89 -13.33 -13.46
C SER A 186 1.37 -13.40 -12.00
N GLY A 187 0.51 -13.10 -11.02
CA GLY A 187 0.81 -13.22 -9.59
C GLY A 187 0.71 -14.64 -9.02
N LEU A 188 0.12 -15.59 -9.76
CA LEU A 188 -0.06 -16.98 -9.32
C LEU A 188 0.94 -17.97 -9.96
N VAL A 189 1.81 -17.52 -10.88
CA VAL A 189 2.68 -18.41 -11.70
C VAL A 189 4.18 -18.09 -11.55
N LYS A 190 4.60 -17.33 -10.53
CA LYS A 190 6.03 -17.13 -10.22
C LYS A 190 6.44 -17.76 -8.90
N GLU A 191 6.21 -19.07 -8.79
CA GLU A 191 7.07 -19.95 -8.01
C GLU A 191 7.86 -20.81 -9.03
N ARG A 192 9.12 -20.44 -9.23
CA ARG A 192 10.21 -21.31 -9.68
C ARG A 192 11.32 -21.16 -8.66
#